data_AF-A0A5J6UIB2-F1
#
_entry.id   AF-A0A5J6UIB2-F1
#
_cell.length_a   1.000
_cell.length_b   1.000
_cell.length_c   1.000
_cell.angle_alpha   90.00
_cell.angle_beta   90.00
_cell.angle_gamma   90.00
#
_symmetry.space_group_name_H-M   'P 1'
#
loop_
_entity.id
_entity.type
_entity.pdbx_description
1 polymer ?
#
loop_
_entity_poly.entity_id
_entity_poly.type
_entity_poly.pdbx_seq_one_letter_code
_entity_poly.pdbx_strand_id
1 'polypeptide(L)'
;MHTWDVMRQDDNGNRVHLAAHDSRVSALAHVLAMESGVPHKQLYWVEGPAGAAVRTNRDLYLVFLHLGQDARAASWSLSAFLRALWKVSVPLRDRARLDPDDVAAMFSAAATVPPAPFDPAWSGKDLALPGPEPDGYADWERVVLSQIADLEDFLTAPPGPRARFGVEAPRPPGSGRRATPARWYNFDPATYLECAVAGSLGGWEAADGARVPLASGPGAPPVRSYVREIRAMTWAELARIAVCGQVYE
;
A
#
# COMPACT_ATOMS: atom_id res chain seq x y z
N MET A 1 -15.69 25.87 -2.63
CA MET A 1 -14.79 24.69 -2.59
C MET A 1 -13.88 24.88 -1.39
N HIS A 2 -13.70 23.84 -0.59
CA HIS A 2 -12.70 23.87 0.48
C HIS A 2 -11.39 23.33 -0.07
N THR A 3 -10.27 23.96 0.27
CA THR A 3 -8.92 23.53 -0.11
C THR A 3 -8.15 23.04 1.10
N TRP A 4 -7.20 22.14 0.85
CA TRP A 4 -6.19 21.72 1.83
C TRP A 4 -4.82 22.20 1.36
N ASP A 5 -4.20 23.02 2.18
CA ASP A 5 -2.95 23.71 1.89
C ASP A 5 -1.78 22.96 2.52
N VAL A 6 -0.75 22.71 1.71
CA VAL A 6 0.52 22.14 2.17
C VAL A 6 1.43 23.28 2.58
N MET A 7 1.82 23.27 3.84
CA MET A 7 2.64 24.30 4.46
C MET A 7 4.03 23.74 4.78
N ARG A 8 5.04 24.61 4.71
CA ARG A 8 6.41 24.34 5.16
C ARG A 8 6.84 25.37 6.20
N GLN A 9 7.59 24.94 7.20
CA GLN A 9 8.35 25.81 8.09
C GLN A 9 9.83 25.49 7.98
N ASP A 10 10.67 26.51 7.80
CA ASP A 10 12.13 26.39 7.84
C ASP A 10 12.68 26.53 9.28
N ASP A 11 13.98 26.31 9.45
CA ASP A 11 14.69 26.37 10.73
C ASP A 11 14.66 27.76 11.39
N ASN A 12 14.33 28.81 10.62
CA ASN A 12 14.18 30.18 11.12
C ASN A 12 12.74 30.49 11.53
N GLY A 13 11.83 29.51 11.41
CA GLY A 13 10.43 29.64 11.73
C GLY A 13 9.58 30.23 10.59
N ASN A 14 10.16 30.52 9.42
CA ASN A 14 9.42 31.10 8.30
C ASN A 14 8.44 30.09 7.73
N ARG A 15 7.16 30.48 7.66
CA ARG A 15 6.09 29.66 7.09
C ARG A 15 5.87 30.00 5.63
N VAL A 16 5.81 28.98 4.78
CA VAL A 16 5.62 29.11 3.34
C VAL A 16 4.49 28.18 2.90
N HIS A 17 3.53 28.72 2.16
CA HIS A 17 2.54 27.93 1.43
C HIS A 17 3.19 27.31 0.20
N LEU A 18 3.08 26.00 0.04
CA LEU A 18 3.69 25.27 -1.08
C LEU A 18 2.69 24.95 -2.19
N ALA A 19 1.49 24.50 -1.82
CA ALA A 19 0.48 24.03 -2.76
C ALA A 19 -0.89 23.96 -2.11
N ALA A 20 -1.95 24.08 -2.91
CA ALA A 20 -3.33 23.82 -2.52
C ALA A 20 -3.83 22.54 -3.22
N HIS A 21 -4.67 21.76 -2.52
CA HIS A 21 -5.24 20.51 -3.01
C HIS A 21 -6.75 20.47 -2.78
N ASP A 22 -7.46 19.78 -3.67
CA ASP A 22 -8.92 19.58 -3.57
C ASP A 22 -9.32 18.50 -2.56
N SER A 23 -8.35 17.71 -2.07
CA SER A 23 -8.59 16.68 -1.06
C SER A 23 -7.49 16.64 0.00
N ARG A 24 -7.89 16.27 1.22
CA ARG A 24 -6.98 16.05 2.34
C ARG A 24 -5.96 14.94 2.06
N VAL A 25 -6.39 13.85 1.42
CA VAL A 25 -5.51 12.71 1.07
C VAL A 25 -4.42 13.15 0.10
N SER A 26 -4.75 13.95 -0.92
CA SER A 26 -3.77 14.48 -1.88
C SER A 26 -2.76 15.42 -1.20
N ALA A 27 -3.22 16.29 -0.29
CA ALA A 27 -2.34 17.16 0.48
C ALA A 27 -1.39 16.36 1.40
N LEU A 28 -1.90 15.35 2.10
CA LEU A 28 -1.09 14.46 2.94
C LEU A 28 -0.10 13.63 2.11
N ALA A 29 -0.50 13.16 0.94
CA ALA A 29 0.38 12.43 0.03
C ALA A 29 1.54 13.31 -0.45
N HIS A 30 1.28 14.60 -0.71
CA HIS A 30 2.33 15.57 -1.03
C HIS A 30 3.31 15.77 0.14
N VAL A 31 2.80 15.89 1.37
CA VAL A 31 3.66 15.94 2.57
C VAL A 31 4.54 14.69 2.69
N LEU A 32 3.95 13.49 2.57
CA LEU A 32 4.70 12.24 2.63
C LEU A 32 5.75 12.12 1.52
N ALA A 33 5.43 12.59 0.31
CA ALA A 33 6.38 12.61 -0.80
C ALA A 33 7.62 13.47 -0.46
N MET A 34 7.44 14.64 0.15
CA MET A 34 8.54 15.51 0.58
C MET A 34 9.36 14.88 1.72
N GLU A 35 8.67 14.37 2.75
CA GLU A 35 9.30 13.77 3.94
C GLU A 35 10.04 12.45 3.63
N SER A 36 9.67 11.75 2.55
CA SER A 36 10.34 10.52 2.10
C SER A 36 11.71 10.74 1.41
N GLY A 37 12.09 12.00 1.24
CA GLY A 37 13.31 12.41 0.53
C GLY A 37 14.57 12.40 1.40
N VAL A 38 15.49 13.31 1.08
CA VAL A 38 16.72 13.50 1.85
C VAL A 38 16.37 14.09 3.22
N PRO A 39 16.95 13.59 4.34
CA PRO A 39 16.74 14.17 5.65
C PRO A 39 16.98 15.69 5.64
N HIS A 40 15.97 16.42 6.10
CA HIS A 40 15.99 17.88 6.18
C HIS A 40 15.46 18.35 7.54
N LYS A 41 15.74 19.61 7.87
CA LYS A 41 15.26 20.24 9.11
C LYS A 41 13.93 21.01 8.94
N GLN A 42 13.37 20.96 7.74
CA GLN A 42 12.09 21.56 7.40
C GLN A 42 10.94 20.71 7.97
N LEU A 43 9.88 21.38 8.41
CA LEU A 43 8.63 20.77 8.84
C LEU A 43 7.56 20.97 7.79
N TYR A 44 6.83 19.92 7.44
CA TYR A 44 5.71 19.97 6.49
C TYR A 44 4.40 19.56 7.17
N TRP A 45 3.30 20.27 6.90
CA TRP A 45 1.97 19.92 7.41
C TRP A 45 0.85 20.36 6.47
N VAL A 46 -0.37 19.88 6.75
CA VAL A 46 -1.57 20.24 6.00
C VAL A 46 -2.46 21.16 6.85
N GLU A 47 -2.84 22.31 6.29
CA GLU A 47 -3.89 23.19 6.82
C GLU A 47 -5.16 23.06 5.98
N GLY A 48 -6.34 23.07 6.59
CA GLY A 48 -7.59 22.93 5.87
C GLY A 48 -8.76 22.55 6.78
N PRO A 49 -9.95 22.27 6.22
CA PRO A 49 -11.11 21.85 7.00
C PRO A 49 -10.83 20.62 7.87
N ALA A 50 -11.48 20.59 9.04
CA ALA A 50 -11.47 19.45 9.93
C ALA A 50 -12.34 18.31 9.39
N GLY A 51 -11.90 17.07 9.60
CA GLY A 51 -12.65 15.85 9.28
C GLY A 51 -11.85 14.88 8.44
N ALA A 52 -12.04 13.58 8.72
CA ALA A 52 -11.44 12.52 7.93
C ALA A 52 -12.11 12.42 6.55
N ALA A 53 -11.28 12.29 5.51
CA ALA A 53 -11.73 12.04 4.15
C ALA A 53 -12.11 10.56 3.96
N VAL A 54 -11.38 9.65 4.60
CA VAL A 54 -11.61 8.21 4.60
C VAL A 54 -12.21 7.81 5.95
N ARG A 55 -13.45 7.30 5.94
CA ARG A 55 -14.18 6.95 7.18
C ARG A 55 -14.55 5.48 7.25
N THR A 56 -14.65 4.83 6.10
CA THR A 56 -15.07 3.44 5.98
C THR A 56 -14.04 2.62 5.20
N ASN A 57 -14.10 1.29 5.38
CA ASN A 57 -13.35 0.37 4.55
C ASN A 57 -13.70 0.51 3.05
N ARG A 58 -14.93 0.90 2.69
CA ARG A 58 -15.30 1.21 1.30
C ARG A 58 -14.55 2.42 0.77
N ASP A 59 -14.45 3.50 1.55
CA ASP A 59 -13.72 4.69 1.10
C ASP A 59 -12.27 4.34 0.76
N LEU A 60 -11.62 3.53 1.62
CA LEU A 60 -10.26 3.04 1.38
C LEU A 60 -10.19 2.10 0.16
N TYR A 61 -11.18 1.21 -0.01
CA TYR A 61 -11.30 0.35 -1.19
C TYR A 61 -11.35 1.16 -2.49
N LEU A 62 -12.20 2.19 -2.55
CA LEU A 62 -12.33 3.05 -3.74
C LEU A 62 -11.05 3.82 -4.03
N VAL A 63 -10.36 4.33 -3.00
CA VAL A 63 -9.04 4.96 -3.17
C VAL A 63 -8.05 3.97 -3.79
N PHE A 64 -7.95 2.75 -3.27
CA PHE A 64 -6.99 1.75 -3.75
C PHE A 64 -7.33 1.25 -5.15
N LEU A 65 -8.63 1.10 -5.44
CA LEU A 65 -9.12 0.73 -6.77
C LEU A 65 -8.71 1.78 -7.81
N HIS A 66 -8.97 3.06 -7.54
CA HIS A 66 -8.61 4.14 -8.45
C HIS A 66 -7.08 4.26 -8.60
N LEU A 67 -6.35 4.22 -7.48
CA LEU A 67 -4.89 4.26 -7.47
C LEU A 67 -4.27 3.13 -8.30
N GLY A 68 -4.82 1.91 -8.18
CA GLY A 68 -4.37 0.76 -8.95
C GLY A 68 -4.59 0.95 -10.46
N GLN A 69 -5.75 1.48 -10.85
CA GLN A 69 -6.05 1.81 -12.24
C GLN A 69 -5.09 2.86 -12.80
N ASP A 70 -4.83 3.93 -12.03
CA ASP A 70 -3.92 5.01 -12.43
C ASP A 70 -2.48 4.52 -12.54
N ALA A 71 -2.00 3.75 -11.56
CA ALA A 71 -0.66 3.17 -11.58
C ALA A 71 -0.47 2.24 -12.79
N ARG A 72 -1.48 1.43 -13.12
CA ARG A 72 -1.47 0.58 -14.32
C ARG A 72 -1.48 1.43 -15.60
N ALA A 73 -2.29 2.48 -15.68
CA ALA A 73 -2.33 3.38 -16.84
C ALA A 73 -0.98 4.09 -17.05
N ALA A 74 -0.32 4.48 -15.95
CA ALA A 74 1.02 5.05 -15.95
C ALA A 74 2.14 3.99 -16.09
N SER A 75 1.79 2.72 -16.37
CA SER A 75 2.73 1.60 -16.60
C SER A 75 3.70 1.34 -15.44
N TRP A 76 3.27 1.58 -14.21
CA TRP A 76 4.03 1.17 -13.03
C TRP A 76 4.10 -0.35 -12.93
N SER A 77 5.31 -0.87 -12.71
CA SER A 77 5.46 -2.25 -12.24
C SER A 77 5.11 -2.34 -10.75
N LEU A 78 4.62 -3.50 -10.31
CA LEU A 78 4.34 -3.72 -8.90
C LEU A 78 5.61 -3.58 -8.04
N SER A 79 6.77 -4.04 -8.52
CA SER A 79 8.06 -3.85 -7.83
C SER A 79 8.41 -2.37 -7.65
N ALA A 80 8.20 -1.54 -8.67
CA ALA A 80 8.41 -0.09 -8.54
C ALA A 80 7.45 0.51 -7.52
N PHE A 81 6.17 0.16 -7.58
CA PHE A 81 5.17 0.66 -6.64
C PHE A 81 5.51 0.28 -5.19
N LEU A 82 5.86 -0.99 -4.92
CA LEU A 82 6.20 -1.44 -3.56
C LEU A 82 7.49 -0.81 -3.02
N ARG A 83 8.50 -0.57 -3.87
CA ARG A 83 9.72 0.16 -3.47
C ARG A 83 9.43 1.62 -3.15
N ALA A 84 8.53 2.26 -3.89
CA ALA A 84 8.06 3.60 -3.57
C ALA A 84 7.25 3.59 -2.25
N LEU A 85 6.37 2.59 -2.06
CA LEU A 85 5.57 2.41 -0.84
C LEU A 85 6.44 2.26 0.41
N TRP A 86 7.45 1.40 0.35
CA TRP A 86 8.43 1.24 1.43
C TRP A 86 9.17 2.54 1.75
N LYS A 87 9.53 3.33 0.73
CA LYS A 87 10.20 4.60 0.93
C LYS A 87 9.29 5.64 1.61
N VAL A 88 8.05 5.79 1.15
CA VAL A 88 7.11 6.80 1.66
C VAL A 88 6.49 6.43 3.01
N SER A 89 6.61 5.18 3.46
CA SER A 89 6.16 4.77 4.79
C SER A 89 7.13 5.15 5.91
N VAL A 90 8.41 5.42 5.60
CA VAL A 90 9.45 5.72 6.60
C VAL A 90 9.08 6.87 7.55
N PRO A 91 8.52 8.01 7.09
CA PRO A 91 8.09 9.09 7.99
C PRO A 91 7.00 8.71 8.99
N LEU A 92 6.29 7.61 8.74
CA LEU A 92 5.20 7.12 9.59
C LEU A 92 5.65 6.05 10.59
N ARG A 93 6.89 5.54 10.49
CA ARG A 93 7.37 4.35 11.19
C ARG A 93 7.21 4.36 12.72
N ASP A 94 7.31 5.54 13.33
CA ASP A 94 7.27 5.72 14.78
C ASP A 94 5.82 5.87 15.30
N ARG A 95 4.82 5.87 14.41
CA ARG A 95 3.40 5.89 14.79
C ARG A 95 2.92 4.47 15.08
N ALA A 96 2.38 4.25 16.29
CA ALA A 96 1.82 2.95 16.67
C ALA A 96 0.52 2.61 15.91
N ARG A 97 -0.24 3.63 15.51
CA ARG A 97 -1.47 3.52 14.72
C ARG A 97 -1.50 4.66 13.70
N LEU A 98 -2.13 4.40 12.57
CA LEU A 98 -2.28 5.35 11.47
C LEU A 98 -3.74 5.72 11.29
N ASP A 99 -4.00 6.98 10.97
CA ASP A 99 -5.33 7.39 10.54
C ASP A 99 -5.60 6.84 9.13
N PRO A 100 -6.85 6.49 8.77
CA PRO A 100 -7.18 6.01 7.43
C PRO A 100 -6.75 6.97 6.31
N ASP A 101 -6.78 8.29 6.57
CA ASP A 101 -6.28 9.32 5.66
C ASP A 101 -4.76 9.20 5.44
N ASP A 102 -3.98 8.91 6.49
CA ASP A 102 -2.53 8.70 6.36
C ASP A 102 -2.24 7.44 5.53
N VAL A 103 -3.02 6.38 5.71
CA VAL A 103 -2.88 5.15 4.91
C VAL A 103 -3.20 5.42 3.44
N ALA A 104 -4.34 6.05 3.16
CA ALA A 104 -4.70 6.46 1.79
C ALA A 104 -3.64 7.37 1.15
N ALA A 105 -3.10 8.31 1.92
CA ALA A 105 -2.06 9.23 1.49
C ALA A 105 -0.72 8.51 1.22
N MET A 106 -0.33 7.55 2.06
CA MET A 106 0.89 6.76 1.91
C MET A 106 0.87 5.99 0.58
N PHE A 107 -0.25 5.31 0.27
CA PHE A 107 -0.40 4.60 -0.99
C PHE A 107 -0.47 5.57 -2.19
N SER A 108 -1.16 6.70 -2.05
CA SER A 108 -1.20 7.74 -3.10
C SER A 108 0.17 8.34 -3.40
N ALA A 109 0.97 8.61 -2.35
CA ALA A 109 2.35 9.09 -2.49
C ALA A 109 3.23 8.07 -3.23
N ALA A 110 3.06 6.77 -2.95
CA ALA A 110 3.82 5.71 -3.60
C ALA A 110 3.63 5.66 -5.13
N ALA A 111 2.49 6.11 -5.66
CA ALA A 111 2.25 6.17 -7.11
C ALA A 111 2.87 7.40 -7.80
N THR A 112 3.47 8.33 -7.03
CA THR A 112 4.02 9.59 -7.56
C THR A 112 5.49 9.80 -7.25
N VAL A 113 6.00 9.18 -6.19
CA VAL A 113 7.40 9.29 -5.76
C VAL A 113 8.27 8.31 -6.54
N PRO A 114 9.45 8.73 -7.07
CA PRO A 114 10.38 7.82 -7.70
C PRO A 114 10.74 6.64 -6.78
N PRO A 115 10.65 5.39 -7.27
CA PRO A 115 10.91 4.21 -6.44
C PRO A 115 12.36 4.20 -5.97
N ALA A 116 12.59 3.78 -4.72
CA ALA A 116 13.95 3.54 -4.25
C ALA A 116 14.64 2.50 -5.15
N PRO A 117 15.94 2.61 -5.47
CA PRO A 117 16.66 1.55 -6.17
C PRO A 117 16.48 0.20 -5.47
N PHE A 118 16.42 -0.87 -6.25
CA PHE A 118 16.45 -2.22 -5.66
C PHE A 118 17.82 -2.46 -5.00
N ASP A 119 17.81 -2.92 -3.76
CA ASP A 119 19.01 -3.35 -3.04
C ASP A 119 19.12 -4.89 -3.10
N PRO A 120 20.14 -5.45 -3.78
CA PRO A 120 20.35 -6.89 -3.85
C PRO A 120 20.45 -7.60 -2.49
N ALA A 121 20.82 -6.88 -1.43
CA ALA A 121 20.84 -7.44 -0.08
C ALA A 121 19.45 -7.89 0.39
N TRP A 122 18.36 -7.32 -0.13
CA TRP A 122 16.99 -7.70 0.24
C TRP A 122 16.68 -9.16 -0.12
N SER A 123 17.19 -9.68 -1.23
CA SER A 123 16.96 -11.08 -1.63
C SER A 123 17.61 -12.08 -0.67
N GLY A 124 18.81 -11.76 -0.16
CA GLY A 124 19.57 -12.62 0.76
C GLY A 124 19.26 -12.43 2.25
N LYS A 125 18.60 -11.32 2.63
CA LYS A 125 18.30 -11.00 4.03
C LYS A 125 17.26 -11.96 4.62
N ASP A 126 17.47 -12.38 5.87
CA ASP A 126 16.43 -13.05 6.65
C ASP A 126 15.35 -12.03 7.03
N LEU A 127 14.18 -12.16 6.39
CA LEU A 127 13.00 -11.34 6.57
C LEU A 127 11.89 -12.11 7.29
N ALA A 128 12.17 -13.24 7.93
CA ALA A 128 11.16 -13.96 8.70
C ALA A 128 10.60 -13.08 9.82
N LEU A 129 9.30 -13.24 10.09
CA LEU A 129 8.67 -12.60 11.25
C LEU A 129 9.23 -13.22 12.54
N PRO A 130 9.47 -12.41 13.59
CA PRO A 130 9.91 -12.91 14.89
C PRO A 130 8.80 -13.70 15.62
N GLY A 131 7.54 -13.44 15.28
CA GLY A 131 6.36 -14.10 15.82
C GLY A 131 5.40 -14.60 14.73
N PRO A 132 4.28 -15.23 15.12
CA PRO A 132 3.30 -15.77 14.18
C PRO A 132 2.52 -14.70 13.43
N GLU A 133 2.41 -13.49 14.00
CA GLU A 133 1.71 -12.36 13.42
C GLU A 133 2.60 -11.11 13.44
N PRO A 134 2.50 -10.24 12.42
CA PRO A 134 3.17 -8.94 12.42
C PRO A 134 2.54 -8.01 13.46
N ASP A 135 3.35 -7.17 14.11
CA ASP A 135 2.85 -6.18 15.08
C ASP A 135 3.14 -4.74 14.63
N GLY A 136 4.43 -4.37 14.58
CA GLY A 136 4.89 -3.01 14.31
C GLY A 136 5.43 -2.78 12.90
N TYR A 137 5.90 -1.55 12.65
CA TYR A 137 6.48 -1.14 11.37
C TYR A 137 7.57 -2.09 10.86
N ALA A 138 8.46 -2.57 11.74
CA ALA A 138 9.55 -3.46 11.35
C ALA A 138 9.05 -4.80 10.76
N ASP A 139 7.91 -5.31 11.22
CA ASP A 139 7.31 -6.54 10.69
C ASP A 139 6.59 -6.27 9.37
N TRP A 140 5.90 -5.13 9.27
CA TRP A 140 5.33 -4.68 8.00
C TRP A 140 6.42 -4.48 6.93
N GLU A 141 7.54 -3.88 7.29
CA GLU A 141 8.69 -3.70 6.41
C GLU A 141 9.24 -5.06 5.92
N ARG A 142 9.36 -6.05 6.81
CA ARG A 142 9.75 -7.41 6.43
C ARG A 142 8.80 -8.03 5.41
N VAL A 143 7.49 -7.79 5.54
CA VAL A 143 6.47 -8.24 4.57
C VAL A 143 6.68 -7.57 3.21
N VAL A 144 6.79 -6.24 3.17
CA VAL A 144 6.97 -5.50 1.90
C VAL A 144 8.29 -5.85 1.22
N LEU A 145 9.40 -5.93 1.97
CA LEU A 145 10.70 -6.33 1.43
C LEU A 145 10.70 -7.79 0.94
N SER A 146 9.96 -8.68 1.61
CA SER A 146 9.80 -10.07 1.14
C SER A 146 9.12 -10.10 -0.23
N GLN A 147 8.11 -9.26 -0.41
CA GLN A 147 7.39 -9.15 -1.68
C GLN A 147 8.23 -8.53 -2.79
N ILE A 148 9.01 -7.49 -2.48
CA ILE A 148 9.95 -6.88 -3.43
C ILE A 148 11.00 -7.90 -3.88
N ALA A 149 11.55 -8.69 -2.95
CA ALA A 149 12.53 -9.73 -3.28
C ALA A 149 11.93 -10.83 -4.17
N ASP A 150 10.72 -11.31 -3.86
CA ASP A 150 10.02 -12.30 -4.70
C ASP A 150 9.75 -11.74 -6.12
N LEU A 151 9.37 -10.46 -6.25
CA LEU A 151 9.15 -9.83 -7.56
C LEU A 151 10.44 -9.70 -8.38
N GLU A 152 11.59 -9.48 -7.73
CA GLU A 152 12.89 -9.51 -8.41
C GLU A 152 13.24 -10.92 -8.90
N ASP A 153 12.95 -11.96 -8.10
CA ASP A 153 13.13 -13.35 -8.51
C ASP A 153 12.28 -13.67 -9.76
N PHE A 154 11.06 -13.13 -9.84
CA PHE A 154 10.21 -13.27 -11.03
C PHE A 154 10.72 -12.48 -12.26
N LEU A 155 11.53 -11.43 -12.11
CA LEU A 155 12.18 -10.81 -13.28
C LEU A 155 13.22 -11.76 -13.89
N THR A 156 13.89 -12.55 -13.05
CA THR A 156 14.90 -13.53 -13.48
C THR A 156 14.25 -14.83 -13.98
N ALA A 157 13.13 -15.24 -13.38
CA ALA A 157 12.33 -16.39 -13.78
C ALA A 157 10.85 -16.00 -13.96
N PRO A 158 10.50 -15.39 -15.11
CA PRO A 158 9.15 -14.88 -15.34
C PRO A 158 8.06 -15.95 -15.22
N PRO A 159 6.94 -15.63 -14.57
CA PRO A 159 5.86 -16.59 -14.42
C PRO A 159 5.15 -16.78 -15.78
N GLY A 160 4.75 -18.02 -16.06
CA GLY A 160 4.07 -18.36 -17.32
C GLY A 160 2.66 -17.76 -17.45
N PRO A 161 1.96 -17.96 -18.58
CA PRO A 161 0.64 -17.35 -18.86
C PRO A 161 -0.49 -17.78 -17.89
N ARG A 162 -0.23 -18.79 -17.05
CA ARG A 162 -1.15 -19.28 -16.01
C ARG A 162 -0.91 -18.65 -14.63
N ALA A 163 -0.01 -17.67 -14.52
CA ALA A 163 0.34 -17.00 -13.26
C ALA A 163 -0.89 -16.50 -12.46
N ARG A 164 -1.93 -16.04 -13.18
CA ARG A 164 -3.21 -15.60 -12.58
C ARG A 164 -3.96 -16.67 -11.78
N PHE A 165 -3.63 -17.95 -11.97
CA PHE A 165 -4.18 -19.07 -11.19
C PHE A 165 -3.28 -19.45 -10.02
N GLY A 166 -2.27 -18.63 -9.76
CA GLY A 166 -1.32 -18.76 -8.68
C GLY A 166 -0.04 -19.50 -9.07
N VAL A 167 1.09 -18.95 -8.67
CA VAL A 167 2.44 -19.50 -8.88
C VAL A 167 3.28 -19.32 -7.62
N GLU A 168 4.26 -20.20 -7.41
CA GLU A 168 5.22 -20.05 -6.31
C GLU A 168 6.40 -19.16 -6.74
N ALA A 169 6.82 -18.26 -5.86
CA ALA A 169 8.02 -17.46 -6.00
C ALA A 169 9.25 -18.38 -6.10
N PRO A 170 10.19 -18.13 -7.04
CA PRO A 170 11.32 -19.03 -7.29
C PRO A 170 12.23 -19.22 -6.07
N ARG A 171 12.56 -18.14 -5.35
CA ARG A 171 13.39 -18.13 -4.14
C ARG A 171 14.65 -19.01 -4.30
N PRO A 172 15.57 -18.67 -5.22
CA PRO A 172 16.73 -19.50 -5.54
C PRO A 172 17.65 -19.72 -4.33
N PRO A 173 18.56 -20.73 -4.38
CA PRO A 173 19.53 -20.97 -3.32
C PRO A 173 20.29 -19.70 -2.92
N GLY A 174 20.38 -19.43 -1.62
CA GLY A 174 20.94 -18.19 -1.09
C GLY A 174 19.88 -17.12 -0.77
N SER A 175 18.62 -17.34 -1.13
CA SER A 175 17.50 -16.51 -0.66
C SER A 175 17.34 -16.63 0.86
N GLY A 176 17.19 -15.50 1.53
CA GLY A 176 16.83 -15.48 2.94
C GLY A 176 15.39 -15.93 3.18
N ARG A 177 15.03 -16.20 4.45
CA ARG A 177 13.65 -16.53 4.80
C ARG A 177 12.74 -15.32 4.57
N ARG A 178 11.46 -15.57 4.28
CA ARG A 178 10.46 -14.54 3.94
C ARG A 178 9.37 -14.46 5.01
N ALA A 179 8.82 -13.26 5.20
CA ALA A 179 7.64 -13.03 6.03
C ALA A 179 6.32 -13.46 5.35
N THR A 180 6.36 -13.68 4.03
CA THR A 180 5.17 -14.00 3.22
C THR A 180 5.23 -15.42 2.65
N PRO A 181 4.06 -16.04 2.39
CA PRO A 181 3.98 -17.27 1.60
C PRO A 181 4.68 -17.11 0.24
N ALA A 182 5.09 -18.21 -0.38
CA ALA A 182 5.65 -18.17 -1.74
C ALA A 182 4.58 -18.04 -2.83
N ARG A 183 3.30 -18.24 -2.51
CA ARG A 183 2.19 -18.15 -3.47
C ARG A 183 1.93 -16.71 -3.93
N TRP A 184 1.74 -16.50 -5.22
CA TRP A 184 1.41 -15.21 -5.84
C TRP A 184 0.30 -15.34 -6.87
N TYR A 185 -0.69 -14.44 -6.84
CA TYR A 185 -1.73 -14.30 -7.87
C TYR A 185 -1.64 -12.97 -8.64
N ASN A 186 -1.21 -11.90 -7.98
CA ASN A 186 -1.28 -10.53 -8.52
C ASN A 186 0.12 -9.97 -8.81
N PHE A 187 0.33 -9.50 -10.04
CA PHE A 187 1.64 -9.06 -10.55
C PHE A 187 1.65 -7.61 -11.05
N ASP A 188 0.48 -6.97 -11.10
CA ASP A 188 0.32 -5.57 -11.46
C ASP A 188 -0.31 -4.77 -10.30
N PRO A 189 -0.04 -3.45 -10.19
CA PRO A 189 -0.58 -2.63 -9.10
C PRO A 189 -2.11 -2.65 -8.99
N ALA A 190 -2.83 -2.75 -10.11
CA ALA A 190 -4.30 -2.69 -10.09
C ALA A 190 -4.89 -3.92 -9.42
N THR A 191 -4.48 -5.12 -9.87
CA THR A 191 -4.96 -6.37 -9.27
C THR A 191 -4.48 -6.51 -7.82
N TYR A 192 -3.23 -6.15 -7.55
CA TYR A 192 -2.66 -6.19 -6.21
C TYR A 192 -3.44 -5.32 -5.22
N LEU A 193 -3.69 -4.04 -5.53
CA LEU A 193 -4.35 -3.11 -4.60
C LEU A 193 -5.83 -3.43 -4.40
N GLU A 194 -6.52 -3.86 -5.46
CA GLU A 194 -7.90 -4.30 -5.39
C GLU A 194 -8.04 -5.53 -4.47
N CYS A 195 -7.22 -6.57 -4.73
CA CYS A 195 -7.22 -7.80 -3.93
C CYS A 195 -6.75 -7.56 -2.49
N ALA A 196 -5.83 -6.62 -2.29
CA ALA A 196 -5.32 -6.24 -0.98
C ALA A 196 -6.45 -5.79 -0.05
N VAL A 197 -7.29 -4.85 -0.48
CA VAL A 197 -8.38 -4.33 0.37
C VAL A 197 -9.55 -5.32 0.39
N ALA A 198 -9.91 -5.91 -0.75
CA ALA A 198 -11.04 -6.82 -0.83
C ALA A 198 -10.87 -8.07 0.05
N GLY A 199 -9.65 -8.65 0.08
CA GLY A 199 -9.35 -9.83 0.88
C GLY A 199 -9.09 -9.56 2.36
N SER A 200 -8.76 -8.32 2.74
CA SER A 200 -8.40 -7.98 4.12
C SER A 200 -9.51 -7.23 4.87
N LEU A 201 -10.02 -6.15 4.29
CA LEU A 201 -10.99 -5.25 4.92
C LEU A 201 -12.40 -5.40 4.35
N GLY A 202 -12.52 -5.94 3.13
CA GLY A 202 -13.77 -5.95 2.39
C GLY A 202 -14.21 -4.53 2.03
N GLY A 203 -15.51 -4.25 2.17
CA GLY A 203 -16.10 -2.95 1.89
C GLY A 203 -16.43 -2.70 0.41
N TRP A 204 -16.13 -3.64 -0.48
CA TRP A 204 -16.45 -3.56 -1.91
C TRP A 204 -17.89 -3.96 -2.22
N GLU A 205 -18.46 -3.42 -3.29
CA GLU A 205 -19.74 -3.82 -3.84
C GLU A 205 -19.64 -4.14 -5.33
N ALA A 206 -20.55 -4.98 -5.82
CA ALA A 206 -20.63 -5.28 -7.26
C ALA A 206 -20.86 -4.02 -8.12
N ALA A 207 -21.52 -3.01 -7.56
CA ALA A 207 -21.75 -1.73 -8.23
C ALA A 207 -20.46 -0.91 -8.45
N ASP A 208 -19.37 -1.22 -7.73
CA ASP A 208 -18.07 -0.57 -7.94
C ASP A 208 -17.40 -1.06 -9.25
N GLY A 209 -17.96 -2.07 -9.91
CA GLY A 209 -17.58 -2.52 -11.26
C GLY A 209 -16.29 -3.33 -11.35
N ALA A 210 -15.58 -3.53 -10.23
CA ALA A 210 -14.32 -4.26 -10.18
C ALA A 210 -14.47 -5.74 -9.80
N ARG A 211 -15.41 -6.07 -8.91
CA ARG A 211 -15.66 -7.44 -8.44
C ARG A 211 -17.05 -7.95 -8.79
N VAL A 212 -17.09 -9.20 -9.23
CA VAL A 212 -18.34 -9.97 -9.38
C VAL A 212 -18.42 -10.93 -8.20
N PRO A 213 -19.48 -10.87 -7.36
CA PRO A 213 -19.69 -11.85 -6.32
C PRO A 213 -19.75 -13.25 -6.93
N LEU A 214 -18.79 -14.11 -6.59
CA LEU A 214 -18.86 -15.51 -6.98
C LEU A 214 -20.04 -16.15 -6.23
N ALA A 215 -20.89 -16.85 -6.96
CA ALA A 215 -21.94 -17.65 -6.35
C ALA A 215 -21.28 -18.80 -5.59
N SER A 216 -21.45 -18.87 -4.28
CA SER A 216 -20.85 -19.89 -3.41
C SER A 216 -21.50 -21.29 -3.57
N GLY A 217 -22.12 -21.56 -4.73
CA GLY A 217 -22.91 -22.76 -5.04
C GLY A 217 -24.42 -22.49 -5.11
N PRO A 218 -25.21 -23.45 -5.63
CA PRO A 218 -26.66 -23.32 -5.73
C PRO A 218 -27.28 -23.12 -4.33
N GLY A 219 -28.00 -22.02 -4.13
CA GLY A 219 -28.70 -21.71 -2.88
C GLY A 219 -27.86 -21.03 -1.79
N ALA A 220 -26.57 -20.81 -2.01
CA ALA A 220 -25.75 -20.07 -1.08
C ALA A 220 -26.02 -18.56 -1.17
N PRO A 221 -26.07 -17.83 -0.04
CA PRO A 221 -26.20 -16.38 -0.08
C PRO A 221 -24.97 -15.77 -0.78
N PRO A 222 -25.15 -14.71 -1.57
CA PRO A 222 -24.03 -14.04 -2.23
C PRO A 222 -23.02 -13.56 -1.18
N VAL A 223 -21.73 -13.65 -1.53
CA VAL A 223 -20.64 -13.10 -0.69
C VAL A 223 -20.94 -11.61 -0.46
N ARG A 224 -21.08 -11.22 0.81
CA ARG A 224 -21.33 -9.84 1.21
C ARG A 224 -20.05 -9.23 1.79
N SER A 225 -19.68 -8.07 1.27
CA SER A 225 -18.69 -7.19 1.87
C SER A 225 -19.40 -6.12 2.68
N TYR A 226 -19.28 -6.15 4.01
CA TYR A 226 -19.94 -5.16 4.85
C TYR A 226 -19.13 -3.87 4.89
N VAL A 227 -19.83 -2.73 4.72
CA VAL A 227 -19.26 -1.41 4.97
C VAL A 227 -19.23 -1.17 6.48
N ARG A 228 -18.07 -0.79 7.00
CA ARG A 228 -17.87 -0.46 8.42
C ARG A 228 -16.98 0.75 8.57
N GLU A 229 -17.16 1.48 9.66
CA GLU A 229 -16.24 2.55 10.04
C GLU A 229 -14.84 2.00 10.34
N ILE A 230 -13.84 2.74 9.88
CA ILE A 230 -12.44 2.56 10.26
C ILE A 230 -11.97 3.86 10.90
N ARG A 231 -11.41 3.77 12.11
CA ARG A 231 -10.99 4.94 12.90
C ARG A 231 -9.48 5.07 13.02
N ALA A 232 -8.80 3.93 12.97
CA ALA A 232 -7.36 3.82 13.00
C ALA A 232 -6.97 2.47 12.40
N MET A 233 -5.74 2.36 11.92
CA MET A 233 -5.18 1.14 11.36
C MET A 233 -3.84 0.82 12.00
N THR A 234 -3.59 -0.46 12.28
CA THR A 234 -2.30 -0.93 12.80
C THR A 234 -1.36 -1.38 11.67
N TRP A 235 -0.06 -1.45 11.95
CA TRP A 235 0.90 -2.04 11.01
C TRP A 235 0.61 -3.52 10.73
N ALA A 236 0.06 -4.25 11.70
CA ALA A 236 -0.44 -5.61 11.51
C ALA A 236 -1.56 -5.70 10.45
N GLU A 237 -2.52 -4.76 10.49
CA GLU A 237 -3.59 -4.67 9.48
C GLU A 237 -3.02 -4.30 8.10
N LEU A 238 -2.06 -3.38 8.04
CA LEU A 238 -1.37 -3.06 6.78
C LEU A 238 -0.56 -4.23 6.22
N ALA A 239 0.04 -5.05 7.10
CA ALA A 239 0.77 -6.25 6.68
C ALA A 239 -0.21 -7.28 6.11
N ARG A 240 -1.41 -7.41 6.71
CA ARG A 240 -2.48 -8.24 6.17
C ARG A 240 -2.96 -7.73 4.80
N ILE A 241 -3.14 -6.42 4.63
CA ILE A 241 -3.46 -5.79 3.33
C ILE A 241 -2.41 -6.18 2.29
N ALA A 242 -1.12 -5.99 2.60
CA ALA A 242 -0.03 -6.33 1.68
C ALA A 242 0.00 -7.82 1.31
N VAL A 243 -0.17 -8.72 2.29
CA VAL A 243 -0.24 -10.17 2.04
C VAL A 243 -1.46 -10.52 1.20
N CYS A 244 -2.64 -9.96 1.49
CA CYS A 244 -3.84 -10.15 0.66
C CYS A 244 -3.60 -9.67 -0.78
N GLY A 245 -2.88 -8.57 -0.97
CA GLY A 245 -2.53 -8.08 -2.31
C GLY A 245 -1.72 -9.10 -3.10
N GLN A 246 -0.90 -9.91 -2.43
CA GLN A 246 -0.16 -11.00 -3.05
C GLN A 246 -1.00 -12.27 -3.29
N VAL A 247 -1.76 -12.72 -2.28
CA VAL A 247 -2.31 -14.09 -2.24
C VAL A 247 -3.81 -14.21 -2.51
N TYR A 248 -4.56 -13.10 -2.55
CA TYR A 248 -6.01 -13.11 -2.74
C TYR A 248 -6.37 -13.07 -4.23
N GLU A 249 -7.38 -13.86 -4.61
CA GLU A 249 -7.88 -14.04 -6.00
C GLU A 249 -9.11 -13.16 -6.30
#